data_AF-A0A966E2F3-F1
#
_entry.id   AF-A0A966E2F3-F1
#
_cell.length_a   1.000
_cell.length_b   1.000
_cell.length_c   1.000
_cell.angle_alpha   90.00
_cell.angle_beta   90.00
_cell.angle_gamma   90.00
#
_symmetry.space_group_name_H-M   'P 1'
#
loop_
_entity.id
_entity.type
_entity.pdbx_description
1 polymer ?
#
loop_
_entity_poly.entity_id
_entity_poly.type
_entity_poly.pdbx_seq_one_letter_code
_entity_poly.pdbx_strand_id
1 'polypeptide(L)' 'ERYKLVYYYLNDEWELFDLEEDPTDQVNLYGKEGYEGVEKDLKERLAALRSHYQVPEDDPPVPWYYGPLVRLLEWWFN' A
#
# COMPACT_ATOMS: atom_id res chain seq x y z
N GLU A 1 16.28 -1.46 8.09
CA GLU A 1 15.72 -1.94 6.80
C GLU A 1 15.58 -0.70 5.93
N ARG A 2 16.02 -0.74 4.66
CA ARG A 2 16.07 0.43 3.79
C ARG A 2 14.71 0.78 3.18
N TYR A 3 13.98 -0.21 2.69
CA TYR A 3 12.72 0.02 2.00
C TYR A 3 11.52 -0.45 2.82
N LYS A 4 10.40 0.26 2.65
CA LYS A 4 9.11 -0.06 3.27
C LYS A 4 8.02 -0.08 2.22
N LEU A 5 7.28 -1.18 2.13
CA LEU A 5 6.10 -1.34 1.27
C LEU A 5 4.85 -1.47 2.14
N VAL A 6 3.81 -0.68 1.83
CA VAL A 6 2.53 -0.69 2.54
C VAL A 6 1.40 -0.87 1.53
N TYR A 7 0.41 -1.70 1.88
CA TYR A 7 -0.84 -1.84 1.13
C TYR A 7 -2.01 -1.41 2.02
N TYR A 8 -2.73 -0.37 1.58
CA TYR A 8 -3.94 0.13 2.21
C TYR A 8 -5.15 -0.48 1.52
N TYR A 9 -5.56 -1.66 1.98
CA TYR A 9 -6.69 -2.42 1.44
C TYR A 9 -8.02 -1.67 1.47
N LEU A 10 -8.18 -0.67 2.34
CA LEU A 10 -9.37 0.20 2.33
C LEU A 10 -9.47 1.01 1.04
N ASN A 11 -8.35 1.36 0.42
CA ASN A 11 -8.32 2.22 -0.75
C ASN A 11 -7.83 1.53 -2.02
N ASP A 12 -7.38 0.27 -1.92
CA ASP A 12 -6.62 -0.42 -2.98
C ASP A 12 -5.39 0.38 -3.41
N GLU A 13 -4.67 0.90 -2.41
CA GLU A 13 -3.51 1.78 -2.63
C GLU A 13 -2.23 1.14 -2.10
N TRP A 14 -1.17 1.23 -2.90
CA TRP A 14 0.17 0.81 -2.54
C TRP A 14 1.08 2.02 -2.34
N GLU A 15 1.94 1.94 -1.35
CA GLU A 15 3.00 2.91 -1.11
C GLU A 15 4.34 2.21 -0.91
N LEU A 16 5.40 2.80 -1.49
CA LEU A 16 6.78 2.37 -1.33
C LEU A 16 7.63 3.55 -0.88
N PHE A 17 8.44 3.37 0.16
CA PHE A 17 9.34 4.38 0.69
C PHE A 17 10.78 3.87 0.75
N ASP A 18 11.74 4.71 0.37
CA ASP A 18 13.16 4.53 0.65
C ASP A 18 13.49 5.31 1.93
N LEU A 19 13.64 4.61 3.05
CA LEU A 19 13.86 5.18 4.37
C LEU A 19 15.28 5.74 4.55
N GLU A 20 16.23 5.42 3.66
CA GLU A 20 17.55 6.03 3.66
C GLU A 20 17.52 7.40 2.99
N GLU A 21 16.76 7.55 1.90
CA GLU A 21 16.62 8.83 1.20
C GLU A 21 15.55 9.74 1.82
N ASP A 22 14.47 9.14 2.32
CA ASP A 22 13.36 9.81 3.02
C ASP A 22 12.98 9.08 4.32
N PRO A 23 13.67 9.39 5.43
CA PRO A 23 13.37 8.83 6.74
C PRO A 23 12.00 9.21 7.31
N THR A 24 11.24 10.07 6.62
CA THR A 24 9.96 10.60 7.08
C THR A 24 8.74 10.07 6.32
N ASP A 25 8.92 9.10 5.42
CA ASP A 25 7.85 8.44 4.66
C ASP A 25 6.93 9.42 3.90
N GLN A 26 7.49 10.48 3.32
CA GLN A 26 6.73 11.52 2.63
C GLN A 26 6.62 11.28 1.11
N VAL A 27 7.59 10.59 0.51
CA VAL A 27 7.65 10.39 -0.94
C VAL A 27 7.25 8.97 -1.31
N ASN A 28 6.04 8.80 -1.85
CA ASN A 28 5.61 7.52 -2.40
C ASN A 28 6.32 7.24 -3.75
N LEU A 29 7.14 6.18 -3.76
CA LEU A 29 7.92 5.68 -4.88
C LEU A 29 7.27 4.51 -5.63
N TYR A 30 6.08 4.09 -5.21
CA TYR A 30 5.37 2.99 -5.85
C TYR A 30 5.01 3.34 -7.30
N GLY A 31 5.33 2.44 -8.24
CA GLY A 31 5.14 2.63 -9.68
C GLY A 31 6.14 3.60 -10.33
N LYS A 32 7.21 4.01 -9.63
CA LYS A 32 8.26 4.85 -10.20
C LYS A 32 9.32 4.00 -10.90
N GLU A 33 9.81 4.52 -12.03
CA GLU A 33 10.90 3.90 -12.78
C GLU A 33 12.13 3.69 -11.89
N GLY A 34 12.72 2.49 -11.95
CA GLY A 34 13.89 2.10 -11.16
C GLY A 34 13.58 1.39 -9.85
N TYR A 35 12.32 1.35 -9.42
CA TYR A 35 11.87 0.70 -8.18
C TYR A 35 11.13 -0.62 -8.41
N GLU A 36 10.94 -1.06 -9.65
CA GLU A 36 10.14 -2.25 -9.99
C GLU A 36 10.69 -3.53 -9.36
N GLY A 37 12.02 -3.66 -9.31
CA GLY A 37 12.70 -4.77 -8.63
C GLY A 37 12.44 -4.76 -7.12
N VAL A 38 12.53 -3.58 -6.50
CA VAL A 38 12.28 -3.40 -5.07
C VAL A 38 10.81 -3.71 -4.73
N GLU A 39 9.88 -3.24 -5.56
CA GLU A 39 8.46 -3.56 -5.42
C GLU A 39 8.20 -5.07 -5.46
N LYS A 40 8.77 -5.75 -6.45
CA LYS A 40 8.61 -7.19 -6.60
C LYS A 40 9.13 -7.94 -5.38
N ASP A 41 10.36 -7.66 -4.97
CA ASP A 41 11.00 -8.33 -3.84
C ASP A 41 10.22 -8.10 -2.53
N LEU A 42 9.74 -6.87 -2.30
CA LEU A 42 8.95 -6.56 -1.12
C LEU A 42 7.55 -7.16 -1.15
N LYS A 43 6.90 -7.26 -2.32
CA LYS A 43 5.62 -7.97 -2.46
C LYS A 43 5.77 -9.47 -2.18
N GLU A 44 6.84 -10.09 -2.68
CA GLU A 44 7.16 -11.49 -2.39
C GLU A 44 7.41 -11.71 -0.89
N ARG A 45 8.18 -10.81 -0.26
CA ARG A 45 8.41 -10.84 1.19
C ARG A 45 7.13 -10.61 1.99
N LEU A 46 6.26 -9.69 1.57
CA LEU A 46 4.97 -9.43 2.19
C LEU A 46 4.06 -10.67 2.10
N ALA A 47 3.99 -11.33 0.95
CA ALA A 47 3.23 -12.57 0.78
C ALA A 47 3.74 -13.68 1.71
N ALA A 48 5.07 -13.85 1.81
CA ALA A 48 5.67 -14.80 2.74
C ALA A 48 5.36 -14.46 4.21
N LEU A 49 5.37 -13.19 4.59
CA LEU A 49 5.01 -12.73 5.94
C LEU A 49 3.53 -12.98 6.24
N ARG A 50 2.62 -12.66 5.31
CA ARG A 50 1.18 -12.97 5.46
C ARG A 50 0.95 -14.45 5.71
N SER A 51 1.61 -15.31 4.94
CA SER A 51 1.55 -16.76 5.13
C SER A 51 2.09 -17.19 6.50
N HIS A 52 3.26 -16.67 6.89
CA HIS A 52 3.89 -16.99 8.18
C HIS A 52 3.01 -16.64 9.38
N TYR A 53 2.40 -15.46 9.35
CA TYR A 53 1.53 -14.97 10.41
C TYR A 53 0.07 -15.42 10.26
N GLN A 54 -0.24 -16.30 9.30
CA GLN A 54 -1.58 -16.82 9.05
C GLN A 54 -2.62 -15.70 8.88
N VAL A 55 -2.21 -14.62 8.21
CA VAL A 55 -3.13 -13.55 7.82
C VAL A 55 -4.16 -14.15 6.87
N PRO A 56 -5.47 -13.87 7.04
CA PRO A 56 -6.48 -14.30 6.10
C PRO A 56 -6.09 -13.97 4.65
N GLU A 57 -6.48 -14.83 3.71
CA GLU A 57 -6.19 -14.60 2.29
C GLU A 57 -6.84 -13.30 1.82
N ASP A 58 -8.11 -13.10 2.19
CA ASP A 58 -8.87 -11.90 1.91
C ASP A 58 -8.66 -10.82 2.98
N ASP A 59 -8.43 -9.59 2.53
CA ASP A 59 -8.48 -8.43 3.41
C ASP A 59 -9.93 -8.11 3.81
N PRO A 60 -10.16 -7.42 4.94
CA PRO A 60 -11.49 -7.05 5.38
C PRO A 60 -12.25 -6.26 4.29
N PRO A 61 -13.57 -6.50 4.12
CA PRO A 61 -14.34 -5.79 3.13
C PRO A 61 -14.34 -4.29 3.44
N VAL A 62 -14.15 -3.49 2.39
CA VAL A 62 -14.32 -2.03 2.46
C VAL A 62 -15.74 -1.69 2.95
N PRO A 63 -15.90 -0.84 3.97
CA PRO A 63 -17.23 -0.39 4.39
C PRO A 63 -17.97 0.33 3.25
N TRP A 64 -19.30 0.21 3.22
CA TRP A 64 -20.15 0.79 2.17
C TRP A 64 -20.06 2.33 2.06
N TYR A 65 -19.70 3.01 3.15
CA TYR A 65 -19.45 4.46 3.15
C TYR A 65 -18.08 4.85 2.59
N TYR A 66 -17.20 3.89 2.27
CA TYR A 66 -16.01 4.09 1.46
C TYR A 66 -16.24 3.74 -0.02
N GLY A 67 -17.48 3.49 -0.42
CA GLY A 67 -17.82 3.15 -1.80
C GLY A 67 -17.56 4.29 -2.78
N PRO A 68 -17.48 4.00 -4.10
CA PRO A 68 -17.14 4.98 -5.13
C PRO A 68 -18.01 6.24 -5.12
N LEU A 69 -19.30 6.10 -4.79
CA LEU A 69 -20.24 7.23 -4.72
C LEU A 69 -19.95 8.16 -3.54
N VAL A 70 -19.56 7.63 -2.39
CA VAL A 70 -19.25 8.47 -1.22
C VAL A 70 -17.91 9.16 -1.40
N ARG A 71 -16.90 8.47 -1.94
CA ARG A 71 -15.62 9.10 -2.32
C ARG A 71 -15.79 10.24 -3.33
N LEU A 72 -16.65 10.05 -4.33
CA LEU A 72 -16.96 11.09 -5.32
C LEU A 72 -17.62 12.31 -4.65
N LEU A 73 -18.50 12.08 -3.68
CA LEU A 73 -19.14 13.15 -2.90
C LEU A 73 -18.13 13.89 -2.01
N GLU A 74 -17.25 13.17 -1.30
CA GLU A 74 -16.19 13.77 -0.46
C GLU A 74 -15.25 14.66 -1.29
N TRP A 75 -14.87 14.23 -2.50
CA TRP A 75 -14.10 15.05 -3.43
C TRP A 75 -14.83 16.30 -3.91
N TRP A 76 -16.17 16.25 -4.02
CA TRP A 76 -16.97 17.40 -4.47
C TRP A 76 -17.17 18.48 -3.41
N PHE A 77 -17.02 18.14 -2.13
CA PHE A 77 -17.18 19.07 -1.00
C PHE A 77 -15.85 19.61 -0.44
N ASN A 78 -14.70 19.21 -1.00
CA ASN A 78 -13.36 19.58 -0.52
C ASN A 78 -12.55 20.35 -1.57
#